data_AF-T1B0M4-F1
#
_entry.id   AF-T1B0M4-F1
#
_cell.length_a   1.000
_cell.length_b   1.000
_cell.length_c   1.000
_cell.angle_alpha   90.00
_cell.angle_beta   90.00
_cell.angle_gamma   90.00
#
_symmetry.space_group_name_H-M   'P 1'
#
loop_
_entity.id
_entity.type
_entity.pdbx_description
1 polymer ?
#
loop_
_entity_poly.entity_id
_entity_poly.type
_entity_poly.pdbx_seq_one_letter_code
_entity_poly.pdbx_strand_id
1 'polypeptide(L)'
;MNAPEDIQPAKVVPITPRRSDSNERPGELMNSVRTIASRNLQGLIAMLFDNLDDALFDLAEKAASNALQVEYFDGMRELRKKRGLIERMFIDDIGKRLADLGAGRLRERRTLTENGAARGELSLVEDAELEESLAVSSMASKAEQRLARNLFALNERLAVLAGGLRFDNALGPLDPGALAQAFRLALRDLETGMRVKLIVYKLFDRYVMSGAEAMYEELNLSLAQAGVLPQIRQPAASRGGSGNSAVNMVTVNAVRG
;
A
#
# COMPACT_ATOMS: atom_id res chain seq x y z
N MET A 1 29.63 56.70 59.72
CA MET A 1 30.16 56.35 58.38
C MET A 1 30.59 54.88 58.39
N ASN A 2 29.79 54.00 57.78
CA ASN A 2 30.26 52.80 57.06
C ASN A 2 29.07 52.15 56.32
N ALA A 3 29.31 51.94 55.02
CA ALA A 3 28.57 51.32 53.89
C ALA A 3 27.14 50.74 54.06
N PRO A 4 26.28 50.93 53.04
CA PRO A 4 25.35 49.90 52.59
C PRO A 4 25.94 49.07 51.43
N GLU A 5 25.64 47.77 51.45
CA GLU A 5 25.99 46.76 50.44
C GLU A 5 25.40 47.08 49.06
N ASP A 6 26.24 46.89 48.04
CA ASP A 6 25.89 47.00 46.64
C ASP A 6 25.27 45.67 46.18
N ILE A 7 23.94 45.59 46.17
CA ILE A 7 23.19 44.44 45.64
C ILE A 7 22.99 44.66 44.13
N GLN A 8 23.84 44.03 43.32
CA GLN A 8 23.63 43.95 41.88
C GLN A 8 22.36 43.13 41.56
N PRO A 9 21.45 43.60 40.68
CA PRO A 9 20.30 42.80 40.29
C PRO A 9 20.73 41.65 39.36
N ALA A 10 20.34 40.44 39.73
CA ALA A 10 20.56 39.23 38.96
C ALA A 10 20.03 39.37 37.52
N LYS A 11 20.91 39.13 36.55
CA LYS A 11 20.61 39.13 35.12
C LYS A 11 19.78 37.89 34.78
N VAL A 12 18.47 38.00 34.89
CA VAL A 12 17.54 36.92 34.53
C VAL A 12 17.51 36.80 33.01
N VAL A 13 18.14 35.73 32.50
CA VAL A 13 18.07 35.34 31.09
C VAL A 13 16.67 34.80 30.82
N PRO A 14 15.90 35.34 29.85
CA PRO A 14 14.63 34.75 29.48
C PRO A 14 14.90 33.40 28.83
N ILE A 15 14.51 32.32 29.51
CA ILE A 15 14.42 31.00 28.89
C ILE A 15 13.25 31.09 27.91
N THR A 16 13.57 31.41 26.67
CA THR A 16 12.62 31.35 25.57
C THR A 16 12.29 29.87 25.37
N PRO A 17 11.03 29.43 25.54
CA PRO A 17 10.69 28.07 25.14
C PRO A 17 10.91 28.00 23.62
N ARG A 18 11.82 27.14 23.17
CA ARG A 18 11.81 26.66 21.79
C ARG A 18 10.46 25.97 21.59
N ARG A 19 9.46 26.73 21.16
CA ARG A 19 8.36 26.19 20.37
C ARG A 19 9.04 25.63 19.13
N SER A 20 9.18 24.32 19.07
CA SER A 20 9.29 23.65 17.78
C SER A 20 8.08 24.11 16.96
N ASP A 21 8.33 24.75 15.83
CA ASP A 21 7.33 25.12 14.82
C ASP A 21 6.72 23.85 14.18
N SER A 22 6.15 22.95 15.00
CA SER A 22 5.53 21.69 14.55
C SER A 22 4.11 21.92 14.02
N ASN A 23 3.93 22.98 13.24
CA ASN A 23 2.75 23.20 12.41
C ASN A 23 3.19 23.11 10.94
N GLU A 24 3.91 22.04 10.59
CA GLU A 24 4.03 21.66 9.17
C GLU A 24 2.60 21.53 8.65
N ARG A 25 2.28 22.29 7.60
CA ARG A 25 0.90 22.36 7.12
C ARG A 25 0.51 20.98 6.63
N PRO A 26 -0.74 20.49 6.84
CA PRO A 26 -1.17 19.18 6.35
C PRO A 26 -0.85 18.92 4.87
N GLY A 27 -0.84 19.97 4.04
CA GLY A 27 -0.42 19.89 2.64
C GLY A 27 1.08 19.63 2.44
N GLU A 28 1.97 20.19 3.25
CA GLU A 28 3.41 19.94 3.20
C GLU A 28 3.72 18.50 3.61
N LEU A 29 3.04 18.00 4.65
CA LEU A 29 3.13 16.61 5.09
C LEU A 29 2.62 15.63 4.03
N MET A 30 1.51 15.94 3.38
CA MET A 30 0.99 15.14 2.28
C MET A 30 1.95 15.13 1.06
N ASN A 31 2.60 16.26 0.77
CA ASN A 31 3.64 16.33 -0.26
C ASN A 31 4.87 15.49 0.10
N SER A 32 5.27 15.48 1.39
CA SER A 32 6.33 14.61 1.88
C SER A 32 5.97 13.14 1.69
N VAL A 33 4.77 12.72 2.09
CA VAL A 33 4.24 11.36 1.85
C VAL A 33 4.32 10.99 0.37
N ARG A 34 3.84 11.88 -0.52
CA ARG A 34 3.89 11.65 -1.97
C ARG A 34 5.32 11.47 -2.47
N THR A 35 6.26 12.27 -1.98
CA THR A 35 7.67 12.22 -2.39
C THR A 35 8.32 10.92 -1.94
N ILE A 36 8.14 10.54 -0.67
CA ILE A 36 8.68 9.29 -0.10
C ILE A 36 8.09 8.08 -0.82
N ALA A 37 6.76 8.03 -1.00
CA ALA A 37 6.10 6.93 -1.68
C ALA A 37 6.55 6.81 -3.13
N SER A 38 6.58 7.91 -3.88
CA SER A 38 6.99 7.89 -5.29
C SER A 38 8.44 7.43 -5.45
N ARG A 39 9.36 7.95 -4.63
CA ARG A 39 10.78 7.56 -4.67
C ARG A 39 10.97 6.08 -4.37
N ASN A 40 10.32 5.57 -3.32
CA ASN A 40 10.42 4.15 -2.96
C ASN A 40 9.82 3.26 -4.05
N LEU A 41 8.60 3.56 -4.51
CA LEU A 41 7.94 2.77 -5.56
C LEU A 41 8.72 2.80 -6.88
N GLN A 42 9.34 3.93 -7.24
CA GLN A 42 10.24 4.01 -8.40
C GLN A 42 11.43 3.07 -8.28
N GLY A 43 12.07 3.00 -7.11
CA GLY A 43 13.16 2.06 -6.86
C GLY A 43 12.69 0.60 -6.95
N LEU A 44 11.55 0.29 -6.33
CA LEU A 44 10.99 -1.07 -6.31
C LEU A 44 10.57 -1.56 -7.70
N ILE A 45 9.92 -0.70 -8.50
CA ILE A 45 9.49 -1.06 -9.84
C ILE A 45 10.67 -1.19 -10.81
N ALA A 46 11.71 -0.35 -10.66
CA ALA A 46 12.93 -0.48 -11.44
C ALA A 46 13.60 -1.84 -11.17
N MET A 47 13.73 -2.21 -9.89
CA MET A 47 14.26 -3.51 -9.48
C MET A 47 13.44 -4.68 -10.05
N LEU A 48 12.11 -4.58 -10.06
CA LEU A 48 11.25 -5.58 -10.69
C LEU A 48 11.62 -5.77 -12.17
N PHE A 49 11.72 -4.68 -12.94
CA PHE A 49 12.01 -4.76 -14.36
C PHE A 49 13.43 -5.23 -14.66
N ASP A 50 14.41 -4.85 -13.84
CA ASP A 50 15.79 -5.33 -13.98
C ASP A 50 15.88 -6.84 -13.79
N ASN A 51 15.03 -7.42 -12.93
CA ASN A 51 15.01 -8.86 -12.68
C ASN A 51 14.02 -9.64 -13.57
N LEU A 52 13.12 -8.95 -14.27
CA LEU A 52 12.13 -9.56 -15.17
C LEU A 52 12.79 -10.19 -16.39
N ASP A 53 13.76 -9.48 -16.97
CA ASP A 53 14.50 -9.92 -18.14
C ASP A 53 15.24 -11.23 -17.87
N ASP A 54 16.00 -11.29 -16.77
CA ASP A 54 16.75 -12.49 -16.36
C ASP A 54 15.81 -13.66 -16.09
N ALA A 55 14.68 -13.41 -15.42
CA ALA A 55 13.71 -14.46 -15.12
C ALA A 55 13.06 -15.04 -16.39
N LEU A 56 12.69 -14.20 -17.36
CA LEU A 56 12.10 -14.66 -18.62
C LEU A 56 13.13 -15.35 -19.51
N PHE A 57 14.37 -14.86 -19.51
CA PHE A 57 15.49 -15.50 -20.20
C PHE A 57 15.75 -16.92 -19.66
N ASP A 58 15.87 -17.06 -18.34
CA ASP A 58 16.08 -18.35 -17.68
C ASP A 58 14.95 -19.36 -17.97
N LEU A 59 13.71 -18.87 -18.06
CA LEU A 59 12.55 -19.69 -18.41
C LEU A 59 12.53 -20.08 -19.89
N ALA A 60 13.01 -19.20 -20.77
CA ALA A 60 13.16 -19.46 -22.21
C ALA A 60 14.24 -20.52 -22.49
N GLU A 61 15.36 -20.47 -21.79
CA GLU A 61 16.44 -21.47 -21.90
C GLU A 61 16.00 -22.85 -21.41
N LYS A 62 15.10 -22.90 -20.43
CA LYS A 62 14.57 -24.14 -19.84
C LYS A 62 13.23 -24.56 -20.45
N ALA A 63 12.77 -23.89 -21.51
CA ALA A 63 11.45 -24.14 -22.08
C ALA A 63 11.38 -25.54 -22.71
N ALA A 64 10.31 -26.27 -22.42
CA ALA A 64 10.10 -27.62 -22.94
C ALA A 64 9.76 -27.67 -24.44
N SER A 65 9.52 -26.52 -25.09
CA SER A 65 9.21 -26.44 -26.51
C SER A 65 9.65 -25.10 -27.10
N ASN A 66 9.93 -25.11 -28.41
CA ASN A 66 10.26 -23.89 -29.16
C ASN A 66 9.13 -22.86 -29.10
N ALA A 67 7.87 -23.30 -29.10
CA ALA A 67 6.72 -22.40 -28.99
C ALA A 67 6.72 -21.63 -27.67
N LEU A 68 7.00 -22.31 -26.56
CA LEU A 68 7.08 -21.69 -25.24
C LEU A 68 8.31 -20.77 -25.10
N GLN A 69 9.44 -21.16 -25.69
CA GLN A 69 10.64 -20.32 -25.74
C GLN A 69 10.37 -19.01 -26.49
N VAL A 70 9.71 -19.08 -27.65
CA VAL A 70 9.30 -17.90 -28.44
C VAL A 70 8.36 -17.01 -27.63
N GLU A 71 7.36 -17.58 -26.95
CA GLU A 71 6.43 -16.81 -26.09
C GLU A 71 7.17 -15.99 -25.02
N TYR A 72 8.16 -16.59 -24.35
CA TYR A 72 8.95 -15.88 -23.34
C TYR A 72 9.84 -14.78 -23.92
N PHE A 73 10.48 -15.02 -25.07
CA PHE A 73 11.30 -14.01 -25.73
C PHE A 73 10.47 -12.84 -26.28
N ASP A 74 9.28 -13.12 -26.82
CA ASP A 74 8.35 -12.08 -27.28
C ASP A 74 7.82 -11.27 -26.10
N GLY A 75 7.44 -11.93 -25.00
CA GLY A 75 7.04 -11.27 -23.76
C GLY A 75 8.13 -10.36 -23.18
N MET A 76 9.37 -10.84 -23.13
CA MET A 76 10.55 -10.06 -22.70
C MET A 76 10.75 -8.83 -23.60
N ARG A 77 10.66 -8.98 -24.93
CA ARG A 77 10.79 -7.86 -25.88
C ARG A 77 9.72 -6.80 -25.66
N GLU A 78 8.47 -7.22 -25.48
CA GLU A 78 7.36 -6.29 -25.29
C GLU A 78 7.44 -5.57 -23.93
N LEU A 79 7.84 -6.29 -22.87
CA LEU A 79 8.10 -5.69 -21.55
C LEU A 79 9.21 -4.64 -21.62
N ARG A 80 10.34 -4.92 -22.29
CA ARG A 80 11.42 -3.94 -22.49
C ARG A 80 10.94 -2.68 -23.20
N LYS A 81 10.17 -2.85 -24.28
CA LYS A 81 9.61 -1.75 -25.07
C LYS A 81 8.64 -0.89 -24.26
N LYS A 82 7.83 -1.50 -23.38
CA LYS A 82 6.77 -0.82 -22.61
C LYS A 82 7.20 -0.41 -21.21
N ARG A 83 8.36 -0.85 -20.71
CA ARG A 83 8.87 -0.59 -19.34
C ARG A 83 8.64 0.85 -18.88
N GLY A 84 9.17 1.83 -19.62
CA GLY A 84 9.06 3.24 -19.24
C GLY A 84 7.63 3.78 -19.21
N LEU A 85 6.72 3.21 -20.00
CA LEU A 85 5.29 3.55 -19.95
C LEU A 85 4.63 2.93 -18.72
N ILE A 86 4.89 1.64 -18.46
CA ILE A 86 4.31 0.91 -17.33
C ILE A 86 4.75 1.54 -16.00
N GLU A 87 6.05 1.80 -15.84
CA GLU A 87 6.60 2.45 -14.64
C GLU A 87 5.92 3.81 -14.41
N ARG A 88 5.81 4.64 -15.45
CA ARG A 88 5.17 5.95 -15.36
C ARG A 88 3.70 5.84 -14.98
N MET A 89 2.93 4.98 -15.66
CA MET A 89 1.50 4.80 -15.39
C MET A 89 1.27 4.34 -13.95
N PHE A 90 2.08 3.40 -13.46
CA PHE A 90 2.01 2.91 -12.10
C PHE A 90 2.26 4.03 -11.08
N ILE A 91 3.36 4.78 -11.22
CA ILE A 91 3.70 5.86 -10.29
C ILE A 91 2.71 7.02 -10.36
N ASP A 92 2.24 7.38 -11.56
CA ASP A 92 1.26 8.45 -11.75
C ASP A 92 -0.10 8.09 -11.15
N ASP A 93 -0.56 6.84 -11.24
CA ASP A 93 -1.82 6.40 -10.63
C ASP A 93 -1.78 6.53 -9.10
N ILE A 94 -0.70 6.04 -8.47
CA ILE A 94 -0.52 6.18 -7.02
C ILE A 94 -0.38 7.66 -6.61
N GLY A 95 0.39 8.44 -7.36
CA GLY A 95 0.53 9.88 -7.13
C GLY A 95 -0.80 10.62 -7.21
N LYS A 96 -1.66 10.27 -8.18
CA LYS A 96 -3.03 10.81 -8.29
C LYS A 96 -3.89 10.42 -7.10
N ARG A 97 -3.87 9.15 -6.67
CA ARG A 97 -4.63 8.69 -5.49
C ARG A 97 -4.25 9.45 -4.22
N LEU A 98 -2.96 9.69 -4.00
CA LEU A 98 -2.47 10.50 -2.88
C LEU A 98 -2.89 11.98 -2.99
N ALA A 99 -2.81 12.56 -4.18
CA ALA A 99 -3.26 13.93 -4.41
C ALA A 99 -4.78 14.09 -4.18
N ASP A 100 -5.56 13.11 -4.61
CA ASP A 100 -7.01 13.10 -4.40
C ASP A 100 -7.37 12.89 -2.93
N LEU A 101 -6.60 12.10 -2.18
CA LEU A 101 -6.73 12.00 -0.74
C LEU A 101 -6.48 13.35 -0.06
N GLY A 102 -5.36 14.01 -0.37
CA GLY A 102 -5.03 15.33 0.20
C GLY A 102 -6.06 16.41 -0.13
N ALA A 103 -6.75 16.28 -1.28
CA ALA A 103 -7.84 17.17 -1.69
C ALA A 103 -9.23 16.72 -1.20
N GLY A 104 -9.34 15.61 -0.46
CA GLY A 104 -10.63 15.04 -0.01
C GLY A 104 -11.51 14.42 -1.11
N ARG A 105 -10.99 14.29 -2.34
CA ARG A 105 -11.69 13.81 -3.54
C ARG A 105 -11.65 12.29 -3.72
N LEU A 106 -10.92 11.56 -2.88
CA LEU A 106 -10.83 10.10 -2.97
C LEU A 106 -12.22 9.41 -2.90
N ARG A 107 -13.21 10.03 -2.25
CA ARG A 107 -14.58 9.51 -2.17
C ARG A 107 -15.32 9.48 -3.50
N GLU A 108 -15.09 10.47 -4.36
CA GLU A 108 -15.80 10.66 -5.63
C GLU A 108 -15.42 9.56 -6.64
N ARG A 109 -14.13 9.20 -6.70
CA ARG A 109 -13.64 8.11 -7.56
C ARG A 109 -14.28 6.76 -7.24
N ARG A 110 -14.65 6.48 -5.99
CA ARG A 110 -15.27 5.21 -5.58
C ARG A 110 -16.61 4.96 -6.28
N THR A 111 -17.38 6.02 -6.55
CA THR A 111 -18.71 5.89 -7.15
C THR A 111 -18.69 5.61 -8.67
N LEU A 112 -17.55 5.85 -9.33
CA LEU A 112 -17.45 5.80 -10.79
C LEU A 112 -16.95 4.45 -11.33
N THR A 113 -16.32 3.62 -10.49
CA THR A 113 -15.65 2.38 -10.93
C THR A 113 -16.49 1.10 -10.87
N GLU A 114 -17.75 1.15 -10.40
CA GLU A 114 -18.55 -0.06 -10.13
C GLU A 114 -19.42 -0.56 -11.31
N ASN A 115 -19.51 0.15 -12.45
CA ASN A 115 -20.47 -0.18 -13.49
C ASN A 115 -19.82 -0.48 -14.86
N GLY A 116 -19.77 -1.76 -15.25
CA GLY A 116 -19.96 -2.14 -16.64
C GLY A 116 -19.02 -3.23 -17.18
N ALA A 117 -19.58 -4.39 -17.52
CA ALA A 117 -19.13 -5.18 -18.67
C ALA A 117 -20.30 -6.02 -19.24
N ALA A 118 -20.48 -5.92 -20.56
CA ALA A 118 -21.56 -6.53 -21.34
C ALA A 118 -21.13 -7.88 -21.93
N ARG A 119 -22.11 -8.80 -22.05
CA ARG A 119 -21.96 -10.22 -22.38
C ARG A 119 -21.99 -10.48 -23.90
N GLY A 120 -20.96 -11.10 -24.51
CA GLY A 120 -21.05 -11.64 -25.87
C GLY A 120 -20.01 -12.68 -26.36
N GLU A 121 -18.70 -12.46 -26.18
CA GLU A 121 -17.60 -13.31 -26.73
C GLU A 121 -16.68 -13.88 -25.64
N LEU A 122 -17.29 -14.22 -24.51
CA LEU A 122 -16.67 -13.94 -23.23
C LEU A 122 -15.90 -15.08 -22.60
N SER A 123 -16.14 -16.35 -22.92
CA SER A 123 -15.71 -17.42 -21.99
C SER A 123 -14.19 -17.48 -21.81
N LEU A 124 -13.39 -17.37 -22.87
CA LEU A 124 -11.92 -17.41 -22.76
C LEU A 124 -11.30 -16.09 -22.29
N VAL A 125 -11.95 -14.96 -22.63
CA VAL A 125 -11.56 -13.63 -22.13
C VAL A 125 -11.88 -13.53 -20.64
N GLU A 126 -13.03 -14.03 -20.21
CA GLU A 126 -13.46 -14.19 -18.82
C GLU A 126 -12.50 -15.10 -18.06
N ASP A 127 -12.06 -16.22 -18.63
CA ASP A 127 -11.10 -17.12 -17.98
C ASP A 127 -9.75 -16.43 -17.74
N ALA A 128 -9.23 -15.72 -18.75
CA ALA A 128 -7.99 -14.96 -18.63
C ALA A 128 -8.12 -13.78 -17.65
N GLU A 129 -9.23 -13.04 -17.70
CA GLU A 129 -9.50 -11.95 -16.76
C GLU A 129 -9.71 -12.45 -15.33
N LEU A 130 -10.32 -13.63 -15.17
CA LEU A 130 -10.50 -14.30 -13.89
C LEU A 130 -9.16 -14.75 -13.32
N GLU A 131 -8.32 -15.40 -14.12
CA GLU A 131 -6.98 -15.85 -13.72
C GLU A 131 -6.11 -14.66 -13.29
N GLU A 132 -6.13 -13.57 -14.08
CA GLU A 132 -5.45 -12.32 -13.71
C GLU A 132 -6.02 -11.73 -12.41
N SER A 133 -7.34 -11.65 -12.28
CA SER A 133 -7.99 -11.11 -11.08
C SER A 133 -7.68 -11.95 -9.84
N LEU A 134 -7.59 -13.27 -9.98
CA LEU A 134 -7.23 -14.19 -8.90
C LEU A 134 -5.77 -13.99 -8.47
N ALA A 135 -4.84 -13.88 -9.43
CA ALA A 135 -3.44 -13.61 -9.13
C ALA A 135 -3.26 -12.27 -8.40
N VAL A 136 -3.92 -11.22 -8.88
CA VAL A 136 -3.88 -9.87 -8.31
C VAL A 136 -4.48 -9.84 -6.90
N SER A 137 -5.66 -10.43 -6.70
CA SER A 137 -6.34 -10.45 -5.40
C SER A 137 -5.61 -11.32 -4.36
N SER A 138 -5.09 -12.48 -4.76
CA SER A 138 -4.31 -13.35 -3.88
C SER A 138 -3.04 -12.66 -3.39
N MET A 139 -2.29 -12.04 -4.30
CA MET A 139 -1.09 -11.28 -3.98
C MET A 139 -1.40 -10.11 -3.04
N ALA A 140 -2.43 -9.31 -3.34
CA ALA A 140 -2.83 -8.18 -2.51
C ALA A 140 -3.23 -8.63 -1.10
N SER A 141 -4.09 -9.65 -0.98
CA SER A 141 -4.55 -10.18 0.31
C SER A 141 -3.40 -10.71 1.17
N LYS A 142 -2.45 -11.44 0.56
CA LYS A 142 -1.24 -11.92 1.24
C LYS A 142 -0.38 -10.76 1.75
N ALA A 143 -0.18 -9.72 0.94
CA ALA A 143 0.59 -8.55 1.33
C ALA A 143 -0.12 -7.74 2.43
N GLU A 144 -1.44 -7.58 2.37
CA GLU A 144 -2.25 -6.92 3.40
C GLU A 144 -2.11 -7.60 4.75
N GLN A 145 -2.22 -8.93 4.80
CA GLN A 145 -2.07 -9.69 6.05
C GLN A 145 -0.67 -9.51 6.66
N ARG A 146 0.37 -9.56 5.82
CA ARG A 146 1.76 -9.40 6.27
C ARG A 146 2.04 -7.97 6.76
N LEU A 147 1.49 -6.97 6.07
CA LEU A 147 1.79 -5.55 6.30
C LEU A 147 0.76 -4.86 7.22
N ALA A 148 -0.23 -5.61 7.72
CA ALA A 148 -1.41 -5.10 8.43
C ALA A 148 -1.06 -4.09 9.54
N ARG A 149 -0.01 -4.35 10.32
CA ARG A 149 0.40 -3.48 11.43
C ARG A 149 0.91 -2.12 10.93
N ASN A 150 1.85 -2.12 9.98
CA ASN A 150 2.44 -0.89 9.44
C ASN A 150 1.40 -0.12 8.60
N LEU A 151 0.54 -0.86 7.90
CA LEU A 151 -0.53 -0.28 7.09
C LEU A 151 -1.61 0.40 7.94
N PHE A 152 -2.05 -0.25 9.02
CA PHE A 152 -3.01 0.35 9.96
C PHE A 152 -2.47 1.68 10.52
N ALA A 153 -1.22 1.68 10.97
CA ALA A 153 -0.58 2.86 11.51
C ALA A 153 -0.47 4.00 10.48
N LEU A 154 -0.17 3.67 9.23
CA LEU A 154 -0.07 4.63 8.14
C LEU A 154 -1.45 5.19 7.80
N ASN A 155 -2.45 4.33 7.65
CA ASN A 155 -3.82 4.73 7.30
C ASN A 155 -4.43 5.64 8.37
N GLU A 156 -4.20 5.40 9.68
CA GLU A 156 -4.66 6.32 10.72
C GLU A 156 -4.01 7.71 10.60
N ARG A 157 -2.70 7.77 10.30
CA ARG A 157 -1.99 9.04 10.13
C ARG A 157 -2.44 9.79 8.88
N LEU A 158 -2.61 9.08 7.77
CA LEU A 158 -3.13 9.64 6.53
C LEU A 158 -4.55 10.16 6.70
N ALA A 159 -5.38 9.50 7.51
CA ALA A 159 -6.75 9.94 7.79
C ALA A 159 -6.73 11.29 8.52
N VAL A 160 -5.83 11.48 9.50
CA VAL A 160 -5.66 12.77 10.19
C VAL A 160 -5.22 13.87 9.22
N LEU A 161 -4.24 13.59 8.35
CA LEU A 161 -3.81 14.56 7.33
C LEU A 161 -4.90 14.93 6.34
N ALA A 162 -5.80 13.99 6.03
CA ALA A 162 -6.92 14.17 5.13
C ALA A 162 -8.20 14.71 5.83
N GLY A 163 -8.08 15.30 7.04
CA GLY A 163 -9.20 15.91 7.74
C GLY A 163 -10.17 14.92 8.39
N GLY A 164 -9.68 13.74 8.77
CA GLY A 164 -10.47 12.68 9.43
C GLY A 164 -11.15 11.70 8.47
N LEU A 165 -10.79 11.72 7.19
CA LEU A 165 -11.27 10.74 6.20
C LEU A 165 -10.75 9.34 6.56
N ARG A 166 -11.59 8.53 7.19
CA ARG A 166 -11.28 7.12 7.45
C ARG A 166 -11.32 6.31 6.16
N PHE A 167 -10.29 5.50 6.01
CA PHE A 167 -10.23 4.45 5.00
C PHE A 167 -11.05 3.26 5.51
N ASP A 168 -11.78 2.61 4.61
CA ASP A 168 -12.05 1.19 4.84
C ASP A 168 -10.70 0.49 4.64
N ASN A 169 -10.35 -0.49 5.49
CA ASN A 169 -8.99 -1.05 5.62
C ASN A 169 -8.41 -1.71 4.34
N ALA A 170 -9.11 -1.64 3.20
CA ALA A 170 -8.74 -2.18 1.90
C ALA A 170 -8.73 -1.14 0.76
N LEU A 171 -8.86 0.16 1.05
CA LEU A 171 -9.10 1.22 0.05
C LEU A 171 -8.16 2.45 0.18
N GLY A 172 -7.15 2.38 1.02
CA GLY A 172 -6.10 3.38 1.13
C GLY A 172 -5.31 3.54 -0.18
N PRO A 173 -4.80 4.74 -0.49
CA PRO A 173 -4.07 5.00 -1.73
C PRO A 173 -2.74 4.23 -1.84
N LEU A 174 -2.24 3.74 -0.70
CA LEU A 174 -1.02 2.94 -0.58
C LEU A 174 -1.30 1.51 -0.12
N ASP A 175 -2.57 1.09 -0.03
CA ASP A 175 -2.88 -0.29 0.34
C ASP A 175 -2.38 -1.26 -0.74
N PRO A 176 -1.95 -2.48 -0.39
CA PRO A 176 -1.48 -3.46 -1.38
C PRO A 176 -2.49 -3.72 -2.50
N GLY A 177 -3.79 -3.75 -2.22
CA GLY A 177 -4.83 -3.80 -3.26
C GLY A 177 -4.77 -2.64 -4.25
N ALA A 178 -4.54 -1.41 -3.77
CA ALA A 178 -4.39 -0.23 -4.63
C ALA A 178 -3.11 -0.30 -5.48
N LEU A 179 -2.00 -0.75 -4.89
CA LEU A 179 -0.75 -0.97 -5.63
C LEU A 179 -0.92 -2.05 -6.71
N ALA A 180 -1.55 -3.17 -6.38
CA ALA A 180 -1.79 -4.27 -7.31
C ALA A 180 -2.69 -3.83 -8.47
N GLN A 181 -3.76 -3.10 -8.18
CA GLN A 181 -4.68 -2.59 -9.20
C GLN A 181 -4.03 -1.54 -10.10
N ALA A 182 -3.24 -0.61 -9.54
CA ALA A 182 -2.49 0.37 -10.32
C ALA A 182 -1.54 -0.32 -11.30
N PHE A 183 -0.86 -1.37 -10.85
CA PHE A 183 0.05 -2.13 -11.69
C PHE A 183 -0.69 -2.94 -12.76
N ARG A 184 -1.80 -3.60 -12.41
CA ARG A 184 -2.68 -4.28 -13.37
C ARG A 184 -3.14 -3.34 -14.48
N LEU A 185 -3.58 -2.12 -14.13
CA LEU A 185 -3.97 -1.11 -15.11
C LEU A 185 -2.81 -0.69 -16.01
N ALA A 186 -1.59 -0.59 -15.47
CA ALA A 186 -0.39 -0.27 -16.24
C ALA A 186 0.00 -1.40 -17.22
N LEU A 187 -0.36 -2.65 -16.92
CA LEU A 187 -0.13 -3.83 -17.77
C LEU A 187 -1.27 -4.11 -18.77
N ARG A 188 -2.38 -3.36 -18.73
CA ARG A 188 -3.57 -3.64 -19.55
C ARG A 188 -3.25 -3.72 -21.05
N ASP A 189 -2.42 -2.79 -21.53
CA ASP A 189 -2.06 -2.66 -22.94
C ASP A 189 -0.78 -3.45 -23.29
N LEU A 190 -0.36 -4.41 -22.44
CA LEU A 190 0.76 -5.30 -22.69
C LEU A 190 0.30 -6.48 -23.57
N GLU A 191 0.78 -6.51 -24.81
CA GLU A 191 0.50 -7.54 -25.81
C GLU A 191 1.35 -8.80 -25.54
N THR A 192 1.01 -9.55 -24.50
CA THR A 192 1.70 -10.80 -24.16
C THR A 192 0.73 -11.86 -23.62
N GLY A 193 1.19 -13.12 -23.65
CA GLY A 193 0.44 -14.27 -23.14
C GLY A 193 0.21 -14.19 -21.63
N MET A 194 -0.89 -14.78 -21.17
CA MET A 194 -1.25 -14.80 -19.73
C MET A 194 -0.13 -15.38 -18.87
N ARG A 195 0.59 -16.38 -19.37
CA ARG A 195 1.73 -17.00 -18.68
C ARG A 195 2.81 -15.98 -18.31
N VAL A 196 3.17 -15.09 -19.25
CA VAL A 196 4.13 -14.02 -19.01
C VAL A 196 3.57 -13.02 -17.99
N LYS A 197 2.29 -12.63 -18.11
CA LYS A 197 1.64 -11.74 -17.13
C LYS A 197 1.67 -12.31 -15.71
N LEU A 198 1.42 -13.61 -15.53
CA LEU A 198 1.49 -14.26 -14.22
C LEU A 198 2.90 -14.26 -13.63
N ILE A 199 3.93 -14.43 -14.47
CA ILE A 199 5.33 -14.29 -14.03
C ILE A 199 5.59 -12.85 -13.58
N VAL A 200 5.11 -11.85 -14.33
CA VAL A 200 5.21 -10.43 -13.97
C VAL A 200 4.53 -10.14 -12.63
N TYR A 201 3.31 -10.63 -12.39
CA TYR A 201 2.64 -10.48 -11.09
C TYR A 201 3.39 -11.18 -9.96
N LYS A 202 3.91 -12.39 -10.20
CA LYS A 202 4.70 -13.12 -9.20
C LYS A 202 5.97 -12.37 -8.80
N LEU A 203 6.64 -11.73 -9.77
CA LEU A 203 7.81 -10.91 -9.47
C LEU A 203 7.40 -9.58 -8.83
N PHE A 204 6.25 -9.00 -9.18
CA PHE A 204 5.71 -7.84 -8.48
C PHE A 204 5.47 -8.12 -6.99
N ASP A 205 4.93 -9.30 -6.62
CA ASP A 205 4.83 -9.74 -5.22
C ASP A 205 6.21 -9.77 -4.55
N ARG A 206 7.19 -10.37 -5.25
CA ARG A 206 8.54 -10.57 -4.73
C ARG A 206 9.32 -9.27 -4.52
N TYR A 207 9.24 -8.33 -5.44
CA TYR A 207 10.05 -7.11 -5.38
C TYR A 207 9.28 -5.93 -4.81
N VAL A 208 8.08 -5.66 -5.33
CA VAL A 208 7.32 -4.46 -4.96
C VAL A 208 6.54 -4.68 -3.67
N MET A 209 5.73 -5.75 -3.58
CA MET A 209 4.93 -5.98 -2.36
C MET A 209 5.81 -6.31 -1.16
N SER A 210 6.87 -7.09 -1.36
CA SER A 210 7.81 -7.40 -0.28
C SER A 210 8.61 -6.16 0.15
N GLY A 211 9.05 -5.34 -0.80
CA GLY A 211 9.79 -4.09 -0.51
C GLY A 211 8.93 -2.95 0.06
N ALA A 212 7.60 -3.00 -0.09
CA ALA A 212 6.68 -1.98 0.43
C ALA A 212 6.74 -1.84 1.96
N GLU A 213 7.23 -2.85 2.69
CA GLU A 213 7.38 -2.81 4.15
C GLU A 213 8.29 -1.66 4.60
N ALA A 214 9.49 -1.56 4.02
CA ALA A 214 10.44 -0.50 4.34
C ALA A 214 9.89 0.89 4.01
N MET A 215 9.12 1.00 2.91
CA MET A 215 8.43 2.23 2.55
C MET A 215 7.40 2.64 3.61
N TYR A 216 6.58 1.70 4.10
CA TYR A 216 5.60 1.99 5.14
C TYR A 216 6.26 2.37 6.47
N GLU A 217 7.38 1.74 6.83
CA GLU A 217 8.15 2.10 8.02
C GLU A 217 8.68 3.53 7.92
N GLU A 218 9.27 3.90 6.77
CA GLU A 218 9.78 5.25 6.53
C GLU A 218 8.66 6.29 6.58
N LEU A 219 7.53 6.04 5.92
CA LEU A 219 6.37 6.93 5.94
C LEU A 219 5.82 7.11 7.36
N ASN A 220 5.66 6.01 8.10
CA ASN A 220 5.19 6.06 9.49
C ASN A 220 6.16 6.83 10.39
N LEU A 221 7.47 6.63 10.23
CA LEU A 221 8.49 7.33 10.99
C LEU A 221 8.48 8.84 10.70
N SER A 222 8.46 9.20 9.41
CA SER A 222 8.41 10.60 8.98
C SER A 222 7.19 11.33 9.55
N LEU A 223 6.00 10.72 9.45
CA LEU A 223 4.76 11.30 9.97
C LEU A 223 4.74 11.38 11.50
N ALA A 224 5.27 10.37 12.19
CA ALA A 224 5.38 10.38 13.64
C ALA A 224 6.34 11.47 14.14
N GLN A 225 7.47 11.68 13.47
CA GLN A 225 8.43 12.75 13.78
C GLN A 225 7.84 14.14 13.57
N ALA A 226 6.96 14.29 12.58
CA ALA A 226 6.20 15.51 12.36
C ALA A 226 5.03 15.71 13.36
N GLY A 227 4.84 14.81 14.32
CA GLY A 227 3.79 14.91 15.34
C GLY A 227 2.42 14.38 14.92
N VAL A 228 2.31 13.71 13.76
CA VAL A 228 1.06 13.10 13.29
C VAL A 228 0.87 11.75 13.98
N LEU A 229 -0.04 11.71 14.97
CA LEU A 229 -0.33 10.52 15.78
C LEU A 229 0.94 9.76 16.18
N PRO A 230 1.84 10.36 16.98
CA PRO A 230 3.10 9.73 17.36
C PRO A 230 2.88 8.46 18.18
N GLN A 231 1.77 8.39 18.93
CA GLN A 231 1.34 7.20 19.67
C GLN A 231 0.06 6.64 19.06
N ILE A 232 0.18 5.53 18.34
CA ILE A 232 -0.99 4.79 17.83
C ILE A 232 -1.29 3.66 18.80
N ARG A 233 -2.43 3.77 19.49
CA ARG A 233 -3.00 2.65 20.25
C ARG A 233 -3.53 1.65 19.24
N GLN A 234 -2.79 0.57 19.03
CA GLN A 234 -3.24 -0.52 18.16
C GLN A 234 -4.50 -1.15 18.76
N PRO A 235 -5.52 -1.49 17.95
CA PRO A 235 -6.55 -2.40 18.39
C PRO A 235 -5.85 -3.69 18.79
N ALA A 236 -6.04 -4.12 20.04
CA ALA A 236 -5.52 -5.40 20.49
C ALA A 236 -6.04 -6.45 19.50
N ALA A 237 -5.12 -7.23 18.89
CA ALA A 237 -5.51 -8.39 18.10
C ALA A 237 -6.45 -9.20 18.98
N SER A 238 -7.73 -9.27 18.57
CA SER A 238 -8.70 -10.17 19.19
C SER A 238 -8.15 -11.57 18.99
N ARG A 239 -7.41 -12.05 19.98
CA ARG A 239 -7.12 -13.46 20.14
C ARG A 239 -8.48 -14.10 20.35
N GLY A 240 -9.04 -14.66 19.28
CA GLY A 240 -10.13 -15.62 19.36
C GLY A 240 -9.67 -16.79 20.22
N GLY A 241 -9.81 -16.63 21.53
CA GLY A 241 -9.61 -17.68 22.49
C GLY A 241 -10.79 -18.63 22.38
N SER A 242 -10.54 -19.82 21.82
CA SER A 242 -11.31 -21.01 22.13
C SER A 242 -11.30 -21.22 23.65
N GLY A 243 -12.29 -20.63 24.32
CA GLY A 243 -12.63 -20.85 25.71
C GLY A 243 -13.89 -21.68 25.77
N ASN A 244 -13.72 -23.00 25.77
CA ASN A 244 -14.74 -23.99 26.05
C ASN A 244 -15.46 -23.63 27.36
N SER A 245 -16.65 -23.03 27.28
CA SER A 245 -17.51 -22.80 28.45
C SER A 245 -18.60 -23.86 28.48
N ALA A 246 -18.49 -24.69 29.51
CA ALA A 246 -19.36 -25.79 29.86
C ALA A 246 -20.84 -25.40 29.79
N VAL A 247 -21.60 -26.21 29.06
CA VAL A 247 -23.05 -26.28 29.15
C VAL A 247 -23.39 -26.87 30.52
N ASN A 248 -23.73 -26.00 31.47
CA ASN A 248 -24.29 -26.41 32.75
C ASN A 248 -25.78 -26.72 32.53
N MET A 249 -26.09 -27.97 32.23
CA MET A 249 -27.46 -28.46 32.08
C MET A 249 -28.02 -28.80 33.46
N VAL A 250 -28.70 -27.83 34.07
CA VAL A 250 -29.46 -28.04 35.31
C VAL A 250 -30.77 -28.74 34.95
N THR A 251 -30.87 -29.98 35.39
CA THR A 251 -32.10 -30.74 35.56
C THR A 251 -33.06 -29.97 36.47
N VAL A 252 -34.24 -29.58 35.96
CA VAL A 252 -35.45 -29.48 36.80
C VAL A 252 -36.62 -30.10 36.05
N ASN A 253 -37.02 -31.22 36.61
CA ASN A 253 -38.21 -32.02 36.36
C ASN A 253 -39.48 -31.26 36.83
N ALA A 254 -40.65 -31.77 36.43
CA ALA A 254 -42.00 -31.42 36.91
C ALA A 254 -42.73 -30.29 36.13
N VAL A 255 -44.03 -30.33 35.80
CA VAL A 255 -45.13 -31.27 36.09
C VAL A 255 -46.39 -30.79 35.33
N ARG A 256 -47.26 -31.75 34.95
CA ARG A 256 -48.72 -31.65 34.70
C ARG A 256 -49.27 -30.88 33.50
N GLY A 257 -50.21 -31.55 32.83
CA GLY A 257 -51.28 -30.98 32.02
C GLY A 257 -51.75 -31.95 30.97
#